data_AF-A0A6P8IHK3-F1
#
_entry.id   AF-A0A6P8IHK3-F1
#
_cell.length_a   1.000
_cell.length_b   1.000
_cell.length_c   1.000
_cell.angle_alpha   90.00
_cell.angle_beta   90.00
_cell.angle_gamma   90.00
#
_symmetry.space_group_name_H-M   'P 1'
#
loop_
_entity.id
_entity.type
_entity.pdbx_description
1 polymer ?
#
loop_
_entity_poly.entity_id
_entity_poly.type
_entity_poly.pdbx_seq_one_letter_code
_entity_poly.pdbx_strand_id
1 'polypeptide(L)'
;MTEILCRWLNEEVGLSRQIDHFNFAKEFATGYLLGELLEKHALQNDFAEFSQSITADSKLNNFTRLEPTLKLLEVPYDTNIAHAVMNENHSVVTRLLYQLFITLGKKNKMGLTGVAMETMRPSGPVKLESIESGMYKERLKQLTKRQVDLNFENLVQRYQAKQKQQEELAFKAKFEEEEKFRKHQQAQRIRGLEKSRQVRNKQQEMMDKIREATVKIPKPPDAKKSGKSRGEIRRQREAEEVKANIDAFEASMKATIPPVSPAALDDIPRVSRDVSVDVEVFIRQDSAKQLPDPLSVIK
;
A
#
# COMPACT_ATOMS: atom_id res chain seq x y z
N MET A 1 -24.48 0.17 23.38
CA MET A 1 -23.76 0.34 24.67
C MET A 1 -23.11 1.72 24.75
N THR A 2 -22.32 2.13 23.75
CA THR A 2 -21.70 3.47 23.69
C THR A 2 -22.72 4.62 23.71
N GLU A 3 -23.87 4.45 23.05
CA GLU A 3 -24.94 5.47 23.03
C GLU A 3 -25.48 5.84 24.42
N ILE A 4 -25.65 4.83 25.29
CA ILE A 4 -26.10 5.06 26.68
C ILE A 4 -25.04 5.87 27.44
N LEU A 5 -23.75 5.58 27.21
CA LEU A 5 -22.66 6.33 27.82
C LEU A 5 -22.58 7.75 27.28
N CYS A 6 -22.72 7.96 25.96
CA CYS A 6 -22.78 9.29 25.35
C CYS A 6 -23.91 10.12 25.97
N ARG A 7 -25.11 9.55 26.09
CA ARG A 7 -26.25 10.22 26.73
C ARG A 7 -25.94 10.59 28.18
N TRP A 8 -25.45 9.64 28.96
CA TRP A 8 -25.06 9.87 30.35
C TRP A 8 -24.03 11.00 30.49
N LEU A 9 -22.96 10.98 29.68
CA LEU A 9 -21.88 11.94 29.74
C LEU A 9 -22.31 13.35 29.30
N ASN A 10 -23.17 13.44 28.28
CA ASN A 10 -23.62 14.73 27.72
C ASN A 10 -24.80 15.33 28.50
N GLU A 11 -25.77 14.52 28.93
CA GLU A 11 -27.03 15.01 29.52
C GLU A 11 -27.02 14.99 31.05
N GLU A 12 -26.54 13.90 31.66
CA GLU A 12 -26.58 13.75 33.12
C GLU A 12 -25.35 14.38 33.78
N VAL A 13 -24.16 14.11 33.24
CA VAL A 13 -22.90 14.68 33.74
C VAL A 13 -22.69 16.08 33.17
N GLY A 14 -22.99 16.31 31.89
CA GLY A 14 -22.86 17.60 31.23
C GLY A 14 -21.40 18.03 31.02
N LEU A 15 -20.55 17.17 30.47
CA LEU A 15 -19.14 17.48 30.21
C LEU A 15 -18.96 18.69 29.27
N SER A 16 -17.80 19.33 29.36
CA SER A 16 -17.43 20.53 28.60
C SER A 16 -17.42 20.33 27.08
N ARG A 17 -17.31 19.09 26.61
CA ARG A 17 -17.35 18.73 25.19
C ARG A 17 -18.46 17.73 24.91
N GLN A 18 -19.09 17.86 23.76
CA GLN A 18 -20.06 16.87 23.29
C GLN A 18 -19.38 15.62 22.76
N ILE A 19 -19.86 14.48 23.24
CA ILE A 19 -19.30 13.17 22.95
C ILE A 19 -20.30 12.38 22.09
N ASP A 20 -19.85 12.03 20.90
CA ASP A 20 -20.56 11.17 19.96
C ASP A 20 -19.90 9.79 19.88
N HIS A 21 -20.62 8.82 19.34
CA HIS A 21 -20.07 7.49 19.05
C HIS A 21 -18.81 7.48 18.16
N PHE A 22 -18.66 8.46 17.24
CA PHE A 22 -17.54 8.53 16.30
C PHE A 22 -16.27 9.11 16.93
N ASN A 23 -16.40 10.11 17.81
CA ASN A 23 -15.26 10.77 18.47
C ASN A 23 -15.02 10.25 19.89
N PHE A 24 -15.82 9.30 20.37
CA PHE A 24 -15.81 8.76 21.73
C PHE A 24 -14.39 8.50 22.26
N ALA A 25 -13.61 7.67 21.56
CA ALA A 25 -12.27 7.32 22.01
C ALA A 25 -11.28 8.50 21.98
N LYS A 26 -11.45 9.38 20.98
CA LYS A 26 -10.58 10.52 20.73
C LYS A 26 -10.72 11.60 21.80
N GLU A 27 -11.95 11.92 22.21
CA GLU A 27 -12.21 12.96 23.22
C GLU A 27 -11.65 12.57 24.60
N PHE A 28 -11.57 11.28 24.90
CA PHE A 28 -11.00 10.78 26.16
C PHE A 28 -9.48 10.53 26.13
N ALA A 29 -8.84 10.57 24.96
CA ALA A 29 -7.43 10.21 24.81
C ALA A 29 -6.45 11.17 25.49
N THR A 30 -6.86 12.41 25.76
CA THR A 30 -6.06 13.36 26.55
C THR A 30 -6.16 13.10 28.05
N GLY A 31 -7.15 12.33 28.50
CA GLY A 31 -7.46 12.11 29.92
C GLY A 31 -8.13 13.31 30.60
N TYR A 32 -8.28 14.44 29.91
CA TYR A 32 -8.90 15.65 30.47
C TYR A 32 -10.37 15.42 30.83
N LEU A 33 -11.16 14.84 29.91
CA LEU A 33 -12.58 14.58 30.16
C LEU A 33 -12.81 13.50 31.24
N LEU A 34 -11.84 12.60 31.45
CA LEU A 34 -11.87 11.68 32.60
C LEU A 34 -11.66 12.45 33.91
N GLY A 35 -10.74 13.41 33.92
CA GLY A 35 -10.54 14.30 35.05
C GLY A 35 -11.79 15.12 35.38
N GLU A 36 -12.41 15.70 34.34
CA GLU A 36 -13.63 16.51 34.49
C GLU A 36 -14.80 15.67 35.00
N LEU A 37 -14.96 14.45 34.48
CA LEU A 37 -15.96 13.50 34.97
C LEU A 37 -15.76 13.24 36.47
N LEU A 38 -14.54 12.97 36.92
CA LEU A 38 -14.26 12.71 38.33
C LEU A 38 -14.39 13.97 39.20
N GLU A 39 -14.02 15.14 38.69
CA GLU A 39 -14.23 16.44 39.36
C GLU A 39 -15.72 16.69 39.63
N LYS A 40 -16.58 16.47 38.63
CA LYS A 40 -18.05 16.62 38.79
C LYS A 40 -18.66 15.69 39.84
N HIS A 41 -18.00 14.56 40.12
CA HIS A 41 -18.36 13.65 41.20
C HIS A 41 -17.64 13.92 42.53
N ALA A 42 -16.97 15.08 42.65
CA ALA A 42 -16.17 15.50 43.80
C ALA A 42 -15.13 14.44 44.23
N LEU A 43 -14.48 13.84 43.22
CA LEU A 43 -13.44 12.83 43.40
C LEU A 43 -12.05 13.32 42.95
N GLN A 44 -11.99 14.39 42.16
CA GLN A 44 -10.74 14.97 41.68
C GLN A 44 -10.61 16.43 42.09
N ASN A 45 -9.76 16.70 43.08
CA ASN A 45 -9.60 18.05 43.65
C ASN A 45 -8.53 18.88 42.92
N ASP A 46 -7.61 18.22 42.20
CA ASP A 46 -6.49 18.82 41.49
C ASP A 46 -6.79 19.01 39.99
N PHE A 47 -8.07 19.09 39.60
CA PHE A 47 -8.48 19.21 38.20
C PHE A 47 -7.91 20.47 37.51
N ALA A 48 -7.63 21.53 38.27
CA ALA A 48 -6.96 22.72 37.75
C ALA A 48 -5.58 22.45 37.13
N GLU A 49 -4.92 21.34 37.49
CA GLU A 49 -3.62 20.94 36.93
C GLU A 49 -3.76 20.06 35.68
N PHE A 50 -4.98 19.76 35.23
CA PHE A 50 -5.23 19.03 34.00
C PHE A 50 -5.14 19.94 32.77
N SER A 51 -4.66 19.38 31.66
CA SER A 51 -4.53 20.09 30.39
C SER A 51 -5.26 19.39 29.26
N GLN A 52 -5.95 20.15 28.41
CA GLN A 52 -6.56 19.64 27.17
C GLN A 52 -5.54 19.40 26.05
N SER A 53 -4.27 19.72 26.27
CA SER A 53 -3.22 19.57 25.28
C SER A 53 -3.01 18.10 24.88
N ILE A 54 -2.81 17.89 23.57
CA ILE A 54 -2.55 16.57 22.99
C ILE A 54 -1.11 16.08 23.16
N THR A 55 -0.23 16.92 23.72
CA THR A 55 1.19 16.60 23.93
C THR A 55 1.38 15.39 24.85
N ALA A 56 2.46 14.63 24.61
CA ALA A 56 2.80 13.46 25.42
C ALA A 56 2.88 13.78 26.93
N ASP A 57 3.51 14.90 27.29
CA ASP A 57 3.67 15.31 28.69
C ASP A 57 2.34 15.67 29.36
N SER A 58 1.43 16.31 28.62
CA SER A 58 0.09 16.64 29.14
C SER A 58 -0.74 15.37 29.37
N LYS A 59 -0.71 14.42 28.43
CA LYS A 59 -1.32 13.09 28.62
C LYS A 59 -0.70 12.40 29.83
N LEU A 60 0.62 12.34 29.94
CA LEU A 60 1.29 11.70 31.08
C LEU A 60 0.88 12.33 32.42
N ASN A 61 0.83 13.66 32.51
CA ASN A 61 0.38 14.37 33.71
C ASN A 61 -1.07 13.99 34.07
N ASN A 62 -1.99 14.10 33.11
CA ASN A 62 -3.40 13.80 33.35
C ASN A 62 -3.60 12.36 33.82
N PHE A 63 -3.05 11.38 33.11
CA PHE A 63 -3.26 9.95 33.43
C PHE A 63 -2.55 9.53 34.73
N THR A 64 -1.44 10.17 35.09
CA THR A 64 -0.81 9.95 36.41
C THR A 64 -1.72 10.43 37.55
N ARG A 65 -2.46 11.52 37.36
CA ARG A 65 -3.40 12.06 38.37
C ARG A 65 -4.70 11.29 38.48
N LEU A 66 -5.10 10.60 37.41
CA LEU A 66 -6.30 9.75 37.42
C LEU A 66 -6.09 8.45 38.21
N GLU A 67 -4.86 7.94 38.27
CA GLU A 67 -4.56 6.62 38.86
C GLU A 67 -5.05 6.47 40.32
N PRO A 68 -4.74 7.38 41.26
CA PRO A 68 -5.18 7.24 42.64
C PRO A 68 -6.71 7.20 42.77
N THR A 69 -7.41 8.04 42.02
CA THR A 69 -8.87 8.17 42.08
C THR A 69 -9.57 6.96 41.46
N LEU A 70 -9.03 6.41 40.37
CA LEU A 70 -9.57 5.19 39.77
C LEU A 70 -9.32 3.97 40.65
N LYS A 71 -8.17 3.92 41.33
CA LYS A 71 -7.87 2.90 42.33
C LYS A 71 -8.78 3.02 43.55
N LEU A 72 -9.09 4.25 43.99
CA LEU A 72 -10.07 4.54 45.05
C LEU A 72 -11.45 3.96 44.75
N LEU A 73 -11.88 4.07 43.50
CA LEU A 73 -13.15 3.52 43.01
C LEU A 73 -13.12 2.01 42.74
N GLU A 74 -12.00 1.33 43.03
CA GLU A 74 -11.77 -0.10 42.75
C GLU A 74 -11.99 -0.45 41.27
N VAL A 75 -11.71 0.52 40.38
CA VAL A 75 -11.74 0.31 38.93
C VAL A 75 -10.40 -0.30 38.53
N PRO A 76 -10.38 -1.46 37.83
CA PRO A 76 -9.14 -2.04 37.36
C PRO A 76 -8.50 -1.09 36.35
N TYR A 77 -7.39 -0.48 36.75
CA TYR A 77 -6.70 0.55 35.98
C TYR A 77 -5.20 0.35 36.08
N ASP A 78 -4.58 -0.11 35.00
CA ASP A 78 -3.15 -0.34 34.89
C ASP A 78 -2.52 0.56 33.82
N THR A 79 -1.20 0.46 33.67
CA THR A 79 -0.47 1.24 32.67
C THR A 79 -0.88 0.89 31.24
N ASN A 80 -1.33 -0.34 30.99
CA ASN A 80 -1.74 -0.77 29.66
C ASN A 80 -3.09 -0.17 29.26
N ILE A 81 -4.04 -0.11 30.18
CA ILE A 81 -5.32 0.55 30.00
C ILE A 81 -5.09 2.04 29.75
N ALA A 82 -4.28 2.70 30.58
CA ALA A 82 -3.92 4.10 30.38
C ALA A 82 -3.30 4.35 29.00
N HIS A 83 -2.30 3.56 28.62
CA HIS A 83 -1.65 3.66 27.32
C HIS A 83 -2.61 3.36 26.15
N ALA A 84 -3.52 2.40 26.29
CA ALA A 84 -4.52 2.08 25.27
C ALA A 84 -5.53 3.22 25.09
N VAL A 85 -5.97 3.86 26.18
CA VAL A 85 -6.83 5.05 26.14
C VAL A 85 -6.09 6.23 25.48
N MET A 86 -4.82 6.46 25.83
CA MET A 86 -4.00 7.52 25.19
C MET A 86 -3.87 7.36 23.67
N ASN A 87 -3.93 6.12 23.18
CA ASN A 87 -3.89 5.73 21.77
C ASN A 87 -5.29 5.49 21.15
N GLU A 88 -6.35 6.04 21.76
CA GLU A 88 -7.70 6.05 21.19
C GLU A 88 -8.30 4.66 20.98
N ASN A 89 -7.93 3.66 21.80
CA ASN A 89 -8.50 2.33 21.71
C ASN A 89 -9.96 2.32 22.18
N HIS A 90 -10.89 2.37 21.23
CA HIS A 90 -12.33 2.47 21.48
C HIS A 90 -12.88 1.41 22.44
N SER A 91 -12.44 0.15 22.30
CA SER A 91 -12.92 -0.95 23.14
C SER A 91 -12.53 -0.78 24.61
N VAL A 92 -11.30 -0.31 24.85
CA VAL A 92 -10.79 -0.08 26.20
C VAL A 92 -11.47 1.15 26.83
N VAL A 93 -11.61 2.24 26.06
CA VAL A 93 -12.29 3.46 26.52
C VAL A 93 -13.74 3.17 26.93
N THR A 94 -14.49 2.48 26.08
CA THR A 94 -15.89 2.10 26.36
C THR A 94 -16.00 1.21 27.60
N ARG A 95 -15.10 0.23 27.77
CA ARG A 95 -15.10 -0.63 28.95
C ARG A 95 -14.79 0.16 30.22
N LEU A 96 -13.78 1.02 30.19
CA LEU A 96 -13.39 1.85 31.33
C LEU A 96 -14.52 2.79 31.75
N LEU A 97 -15.15 3.48 30.79
CA LEU A 97 -16.27 4.39 31.04
C LEU A 97 -17.52 3.66 31.53
N TYR A 98 -17.78 2.46 31.01
CA TYR A 98 -18.88 1.65 31.53
C TYR A 98 -18.64 1.21 32.98
N GLN A 99 -17.41 0.84 33.31
CA GLN A 99 -17.05 0.52 34.69
C GLN A 99 -17.24 1.75 35.60
N LEU A 100 -16.80 2.93 35.15
CA LEU A 100 -17.01 4.19 35.86
C LEU A 100 -18.49 4.54 36.03
N PHE A 101 -19.31 4.36 34.99
CA PHE A 101 -20.76 4.56 35.08
C PHE A 101 -21.38 3.73 36.21
N ILE A 102 -20.98 2.46 36.34
CA ILE A 102 -21.46 1.57 37.41
C ILE A 102 -20.93 2.00 38.78
N THR A 103 -19.63 2.25 38.91
CA THR A 103 -19.01 2.56 40.22
C THR A 103 -19.46 3.90 40.76
N LEU A 104 -19.52 4.93 39.90
CA LEU A 104 -20.03 6.26 40.26
C LEU A 104 -21.53 6.19 40.57
N GLY A 105 -22.31 5.41 39.82
CA GLY A 105 -23.72 5.17 40.12
C GLY A 105 -23.93 4.52 41.50
N LYS A 106 -23.09 3.55 41.89
CA LYS A 106 -23.12 2.93 43.23
C LYS A 106 -22.72 3.92 44.32
N LYS A 107 -21.64 4.69 44.11
CA LYS A 107 -21.20 5.74 45.04
C LYS A 107 -22.33 6.75 45.32
N ASN A 108 -22.97 7.25 44.27
CA ASN A 108 -24.05 8.23 44.40
C ASN A 108 -25.23 7.66 45.19
N LYS A 109 -25.60 6.39 44.95
CA LYS A 109 -26.65 5.70 45.73
C LYS A 109 -26.32 5.54 47.21
N MET A 110 -25.03 5.35 47.54
CA MET A 110 -24.57 5.24 48.92
C MET A 110 -24.31 6.60 49.59
N GLY A 111 -24.37 7.71 48.84
CA GLY A 111 -24.09 9.05 49.38
C GLY A 111 -22.64 9.25 49.85
N LEU A 112 -21.70 8.44 49.36
CA LEU A 112 -20.31 8.48 49.80
C LEU A 112 -19.52 9.64 49.15
N THR A 113 -18.90 10.47 49.97
CA THR A 113 -17.92 11.47 49.50
C THR A 113 -16.57 10.83 49.23
N GLY A 114 -15.73 11.45 48.40
CA GLY A 114 -14.36 10.94 48.13
C GLY A 114 -13.54 10.82 49.42
N VAL A 115 -13.65 11.81 50.30
CA VAL A 115 -13.00 11.81 51.62
C VAL A 115 -13.50 10.67 52.49
N ALA A 116 -14.82 10.42 52.53
CA ALA A 116 -15.37 9.31 53.30
C ALA A 116 -14.82 7.96 52.81
N MET A 117 -14.77 7.75 51.49
CA MET A 117 -14.19 6.53 50.91
C MET A 117 -12.73 6.34 51.32
N GLU A 118 -11.93 7.40 51.31
CA GLU A 118 -10.52 7.35 51.71
C GLU A 118 -10.36 7.04 53.21
N THR A 119 -11.19 7.64 54.07
CA THR A 119 -11.13 7.39 55.53
C THR A 119 -11.60 5.99 55.93
N MET A 120 -12.48 5.37 55.13
CA MET A 120 -12.99 4.01 55.38
C MET A 120 -12.02 2.92 54.89
N ARG A 121 -10.94 3.30 54.18
CA ARG A 121 -9.98 2.33 53.65
C ARG A 121 -8.98 1.85 54.71
N PRO A 122 -8.63 0.55 54.71
CA PRO A 122 -7.57 0.04 55.59
C PRO A 122 -6.22 0.70 55.30
N SER A 123 -5.51 1.16 56.34
CA SER A 123 -4.25 1.91 56.16
C SER A 123 -3.06 1.09 55.64
N GLY A 124 -3.11 -0.24 55.73
CA GLY A 124 -2.05 -1.13 55.24
C GLY A 124 -1.89 -1.10 53.71
N PRO A 125 -2.94 -1.46 52.95
CA PRO A 125 -2.98 -1.33 51.49
C PRO A 125 -2.57 0.05 51.00
N VAL A 126 -3.09 1.12 51.60
CA VAL A 126 -2.82 2.52 51.16
C VAL A 126 -1.33 2.85 51.10
N LYS A 127 -0.52 2.37 52.04
CA LYS A 127 0.94 2.60 52.01
C LYS A 127 1.61 1.88 50.84
N LEU A 128 1.19 0.66 50.52
CA LEU A 128 1.68 -0.07 49.35
C LEU A 128 1.29 0.62 48.06
N GLU A 129 0.07 1.17 47.99
CA GLU A 129 -0.40 1.91 46.81
C GLU A 129 0.50 3.09 46.48
N SER A 130 1.00 3.83 47.49
CA SER A 130 1.91 4.96 47.25
C SER A 130 3.22 4.56 46.55
N ILE A 131 3.71 3.35 46.81
CA ILE A 131 4.91 2.78 46.16
C ILE A 131 4.55 2.35 44.73
N GLU A 132 3.40 1.69 44.57
CA GLU A 132 2.89 1.24 43.26
C GLU A 132 2.62 2.41 42.31
N SER A 133 2.10 3.54 42.81
CA SER A 133 1.87 4.75 42.01
C SER A 133 3.18 5.31 41.43
N GLY A 134 4.30 5.19 42.16
CA GLY A 134 5.62 5.53 41.64
C GLY A 134 6.02 4.66 40.45
N MET A 135 5.87 3.33 40.60
CA MET A 135 6.15 2.35 39.55
C MET A 135 5.23 2.53 38.33
N TYR A 136 3.95 2.83 38.57
CA TYR A 136 2.97 3.14 37.53
C TYR A 136 3.43 4.31 36.67
N LYS A 137 3.82 5.42 37.32
CA LYS A 137 4.28 6.64 36.63
C LYS A 137 5.50 6.36 35.75
N GLU A 138 6.48 5.63 36.27
CA GLU A 138 7.69 5.29 35.51
C GLU A 138 7.38 4.39 34.31
N ARG A 139 6.59 3.34 34.52
CA ARG A 139 6.21 2.41 33.45
C ARG A 139 5.35 3.09 32.38
N LEU A 140 4.41 3.96 32.77
CA LEU A 140 3.60 4.70 31.82
C LEU A 140 4.47 5.67 30.98
N LYS A 141 5.45 6.33 31.59
CA LYS A 141 6.44 7.15 30.85
C LYS A 141 7.24 6.35 29.83
N GLN A 142 7.61 5.11 30.14
CA GLN A 142 8.34 4.24 29.22
C GLN A 142 7.48 3.76 28.04
N LEU A 143 6.17 3.53 28.27
CA LEU A 143 5.24 3.10 27.23
C LEU A 143 4.85 4.26 26.30
N THR A 144 4.71 5.47 26.83
CA THR A 144 4.29 6.63 26.04
C THR A 144 5.46 7.18 25.21
N LYS A 145 5.26 7.27 23.89
CA LYS A 145 6.24 7.90 22.98
C LYS A 145 6.52 9.35 23.39
N ARG A 146 7.80 9.73 23.42
CA ARG A 146 8.20 11.11 23.73
C ARG A 146 7.78 12.06 22.62
N GLN A 147 7.52 13.31 22.98
CA GLN A 147 7.11 14.33 22.01
C GLN A 147 8.17 14.55 20.90
N VAL A 148 9.45 14.49 21.26
CA VAL A 148 10.57 14.63 20.30
C VAL A 148 10.56 13.51 19.27
N ASP A 149 10.30 12.28 19.71
CA ASP A 149 10.25 11.10 18.83
C ASP A 149 9.06 11.22 17.86
N LEU A 150 7.89 11.66 18.35
CA LEU A 150 6.73 11.95 17.50
C LEU A 150 7.01 13.05 16.47
N ASN A 151 7.69 14.12 16.87
CA ASN A 151 8.06 15.21 15.97
C ASN A 151 9.04 14.72 14.89
N PHE A 152 9.98 13.85 15.26
CA PHE A 152 10.92 13.23 14.32
C PHE A 152 10.22 12.29 13.33
N GLU A 153 9.32 11.42 13.80
CA GLU A 153 8.51 10.56 12.92
C GLU A 153 7.73 11.39 11.89
N ASN A 154 7.07 12.47 12.33
CA ASN A 154 6.36 13.39 11.44
C ASN A 154 7.29 14.07 10.42
N LEU A 155 8.51 14.44 10.83
CA LEU A 155 9.49 15.04 9.95
C LEU A 155 9.94 14.03 8.87
N VAL A 156 10.29 12.82 9.28
CA VAL A 156 10.69 11.73 8.38
C VAL A 156 9.59 11.42 7.37
N GLN A 157 8.34 11.31 7.82
CA GLN A 157 7.18 11.08 6.94
C GLN A 157 7.04 12.17 5.87
N ARG A 158 7.23 13.43 6.22
CA ARG A 158 7.18 14.55 5.25
C ARG A 158 8.27 14.44 4.20
N TYR A 159 9.49 14.09 4.60
CA TYR A 159 10.60 13.90 3.66
C TYR A 159 10.37 12.70 2.75
N GLN A 160 9.91 11.57 3.28
CA GLN A 160 9.57 10.39 2.48
C GLN A 160 8.44 10.67 1.48
N ALA A 161 7.39 11.39 1.91
CA ALA A 161 6.31 11.78 1.01
C ALA A 161 6.83 12.68 -0.13
N LYS A 162 7.70 13.64 0.19
CA LYS A 162 8.31 14.52 -0.80
C LYS A 162 9.25 13.77 -1.75
N GLN A 163 10.03 12.82 -1.23
CA GLN A 163 10.88 11.96 -2.03
C GLN A 163 10.04 11.14 -3.03
N LYS A 164 8.98 10.49 -2.55
CA LYS A 164 8.06 9.73 -3.40
C LYS A 164 7.45 10.59 -4.52
N GLN A 165 7.03 11.81 -4.20
CA GLN A 165 6.53 12.75 -5.21
C GLN A 165 7.58 13.10 -6.28
N GLN A 166 8.84 13.30 -5.87
CA GLN A 166 9.92 13.59 -6.81
C GLN A 166 10.25 12.39 -7.70
N GLU A 167 10.26 11.19 -7.13
CA GLU A 167 10.45 9.94 -7.88
C GLU A 167 9.33 9.72 -8.90
N GLU A 168 8.07 9.94 -8.52
CA GLU A 168 6.91 9.86 -9.42
C GLU A 168 7.01 10.87 -10.58
N LEU A 169 7.43 12.11 -10.30
CA LEU A 169 7.64 13.14 -11.32
C LEU A 169 8.78 12.78 -12.27
N ALA A 170 9.92 12.32 -11.74
CA ALA A 170 11.06 11.90 -12.54
C ALA A 170 10.73 10.69 -13.41
N PHE A 171 9.97 9.73 -12.86
CA PHE A 171 9.49 8.56 -13.60
C PHE A 171 8.59 8.98 -14.77
N LYS A 172 7.61 9.86 -14.51
CA LYS A 172 6.70 10.38 -15.54
C LYS A 172 7.46 11.13 -16.65
N ALA A 173 8.45 11.95 -16.29
CA ALA A 173 9.26 12.68 -17.26
C ALA A 173 10.04 11.73 -18.18
N LYS A 174 10.72 10.73 -17.61
CA LYS A 174 11.44 9.71 -18.39
C LYS A 174 10.52 8.94 -19.34
N PHE A 175 9.35 8.55 -18.85
CA PHE A 175 8.36 7.85 -19.67
C PHE A 175 7.87 8.72 -20.84
N GLU A 176 7.63 10.01 -20.61
CA GLU A 176 7.22 10.93 -21.68
C GLU A 176 8.33 11.16 -22.72
N GLU A 177 9.59 11.27 -22.28
CA GLU A 177 10.75 11.38 -23.16
C GLU A 177 10.90 10.14 -24.05
N GLU A 178 10.74 8.94 -23.48
CA GLU A 178 10.81 7.69 -24.22
C GLU A 178 9.69 7.56 -25.26
N GLU A 179 8.46 7.94 -24.91
CA GLU A 179 7.33 8.00 -25.85
C GLU A 179 7.59 8.99 -26.99
N LYS A 180 8.12 10.19 -26.70
CA LYS A 180 8.50 11.18 -27.71
C LYS A 180 9.58 10.64 -28.63
N PHE A 181 10.61 10.01 -28.08
CA PHE A 181 11.70 9.43 -28.85
C PHE A 181 11.20 8.30 -29.77
N ARG A 182 10.34 7.41 -29.27
CA ARG A 182 9.71 6.34 -30.04
C ARG A 182 8.88 6.88 -31.20
N LYS A 183 8.05 7.90 -30.95
CA LYS A 183 7.25 8.58 -32.00
C LYS A 183 8.15 9.24 -33.04
N HIS A 184 9.23 9.88 -32.60
CA HIS A 184 10.18 10.51 -33.51
C HIS A 184 10.84 9.48 -34.45
N GLN A 185 11.30 8.35 -33.91
CA GLN A 185 11.87 7.27 -34.72
C GLN A 185 10.85 6.71 -35.73
N GLN A 186 9.61 6.48 -35.31
CA GLN A 186 8.56 5.98 -36.20
C GLN A 186 8.26 6.98 -37.33
N ALA A 187 8.17 8.28 -37.01
CA ALA A 187 7.96 9.33 -38.00
C ALA A 187 9.10 9.39 -39.03
N GLN A 188 10.35 9.24 -38.60
CA GLN A 188 11.50 9.16 -39.51
C GLN A 188 11.40 7.97 -40.45
N ARG A 189 11.02 6.78 -39.95
CA ARG A 189 10.82 5.58 -40.78
C ARG A 189 9.74 5.77 -41.83
N ILE A 190 8.58 6.31 -41.44
CA ILE A 190 7.46 6.59 -42.35
C ILE A 190 7.89 7.58 -43.44
N ARG A 191 8.59 8.65 -43.06
CA ARG A 191 9.10 9.65 -44.01
C ARG A 191 10.10 9.05 -45.00
N GLY A 192 10.94 8.11 -44.56
CA GLY A 192 11.86 7.37 -45.43
C GLY A 192 11.12 6.50 -46.45
N LEU A 193 10.13 5.73 -46.00
CA LEU A 193 9.27 4.90 -46.86
C LEU A 193 8.51 5.74 -47.89
N GLU A 194 7.98 6.89 -47.49
CA GLU A 194 7.25 7.79 -48.37
C GLU A 194 8.14 8.37 -49.47
N LYS A 195 9.37 8.79 -49.14
CA LYS A 195 10.36 9.20 -50.15
C LYS A 195 10.69 8.09 -51.13
N SER A 196 10.89 6.86 -50.65
CA SER A 196 11.14 5.70 -51.52
C SER A 196 9.95 5.42 -52.43
N ARG A 197 8.72 5.55 -51.93
CA ARG A 197 7.49 5.41 -52.71
C ARG A 197 7.40 6.46 -53.81
N GLN A 198 7.74 7.72 -53.51
CA GLN A 198 7.77 8.79 -54.50
C GLN A 198 8.81 8.56 -55.60
N VAL A 199 10.02 8.11 -55.26
CA VAL A 199 11.06 7.77 -56.26
C VAL A 199 10.58 6.64 -57.16
N ARG A 200 10.02 5.57 -56.58
CA ARG A 200 9.45 4.45 -57.35
C ARG A 200 8.33 4.91 -58.29
N ASN A 201 7.43 5.77 -57.81
CA ASN A 201 6.35 6.32 -58.63
C ASN A 201 6.88 7.15 -59.80
N LYS A 202 7.90 8.00 -59.58
CA LYS A 202 8.54 8.79 -60.66
C LYS A 202 9.23 7.91 -61.70
N GLN A 203 9.94 6.86 -61.26
CA GLN A 203 10.55 5.88 -62.16
C GLN A 203 9.49 5.15 -62.97
N GLN A 204 8.39 4.74 -62.33
CA GLN A 204 7.26 4.09 -63.00
C GLN A 204 6.65 5.01 -64.06
N GLU A 205 6.39 6.28 -63.73
CA GLU A 205 5.86 7.26 -64.66
C GLU A 205 6.78 7.51 -65.86
N MET A 206 8.11 7.58 -65.64
CA MET A 206 9.09 7.70 -66.72
C MET A 206 9.10 6.46 -67.63
N MET A 207 9.04 5.27 -67.05
CA MET A 207 8.98 4.01 -67.82
C MET A 207 7.69 3.90 -68.63
N ASP A 208 6.56 4.35 -68.07
CA ASP A 208 5.29 4.36 -68.79
C ASP A 208 5.31 5.39 -69.93
N LYS A 209 5.91 6.58 -69.73
CA LYS A 209 6.19 7.53 -70.84
C LYS A 209 7.11 6.96 -71.92
N ILE A 210 8.16 6.22 -71.55
CA ILE A 210 9.04 5.55 -72.54
C ILE A 210 8.24 4.50 -73.30
N ARG A 211 7.41 3.69 -72.63
CA ARG A 211 6.56 2.69 -73.28
C ARG A 211 5.55 3.33 -74.23
N GLU A 212 4.96 4.46 -73.86
CA GLU A 212 4.02 5.22 -74.68
C GLU A 212 4.71 5.88 -75.89
N ALA A 213 5.94 6.38 -75.73
CA ALA A 213 6.75 6.97 -76.81
C ALA A 213 7.46 5.93 -77.71
N THR A 214 7.46 4.66 -77.32
CA THR A 214 8.05 3.58 -78.14
C THR A 214 7.11 3.27 -79.31
N VAL A 215 7.47 3.73 -80.51
CA VAL A 215 6.80 3.38 -81.76
C VAL A 215 6.74 1.85 -81.90
N LYS A 216 5.52 1.31 -82.10
CA LYS A 216 5.28 -0.11 -82.41
C LYS A 216 5.93 -0.45 -83.76
N ILE A 217 7.18 -0.91 -83.73
CA ILE A 217 7.76 -1.65 -84.85
C ILE A 217 7.06 -3.02 -84.87
N PRO A 218 6.39 -3.42 -85.97
CA PRO A 218 5.80 -4.75 -86.09
C PRO A 218 6.88 -5.80 -85.83
N LYS A 219 6.63 -6.72 -84.91
CA LYS A 219 7.55 -7.85 -84.69
C LYS A 219 7.70 -8.61 -86.01
N PRO A 220 8.93 -8.86 -86.50
CA PRO A 220 9.14 -9.82 -87.58
C PRO A 220 8.64 -11.21 -87.13
N PRO A 221 8.16 -12.04 -88.09
CA PRO A 221 7.45 -13.29 -87.81
C PRO A 221 8.25 -14.22 -86.90
N ASP A 222 7.53 -14.89 -86.00
CA ASP A 222 8.08 -15.75 -84.94
C ASP A 222 9.01 -16.83 -85.50
N ALA A 223 10.32 -16.61 -85.36
CA ALA A 223 11.27 -17.71 -85.36
C ALA A 223 11.10 -18.45 -84.02
N LYS A 224 10.55 -19.68 -84.11
CA LYS A 224 10.40 -20.63 -83.00
C LYS A 224 11.66 -20.64 -82.11
N LYS A 225 11.63 -19.97 -80.97
CA LYS A 225 12.67 -20.10 -79.94
C LYS A 225 12.33 -21.30 -79.06
N SER A 226 12.74 -22.49 -79.51
CA SER A 226 12.88 -23.64 -78.62
C SER A 226 14.16 -23.44 -77.79
N GLY A 227 14.02 -22.91 -76.58
CA GLY A 227 15.13 -22.78 -75.64
C GLY A 227 14.80 -21.85 -74.48
N LYS A 228 14.86 -22.37 -73.25
CA LYS A 228 14.69 -21.59 -72.01
C LYS A 228 15.66 -20.39 -72.05
N SER A 229 15.17 -19.19 -71.73
CA SER A 229 16.02 -18.00 -71.72
C SER A 229 17.11 -18.12 -70.65
N ARG A 230 18.29 -17.52 -70.89
CA ARG A 230 19.41 -17.53 -69.91
C ARG A 230 19.00 -17.01 -68.53
N GLY A 231 18.02 -16.10 -68.47
CA GLY A 231 17.44 -15.61 -67.22
C GLY A 231 16.54 -16.63 -66.50
N GLU A 232 15.77 -17.43 -67.24
CA GLU A 232 15.00 -18.54 -66.66
C GLU A 232 15.90 -19.67 -66.18
N ILE A 233 16.97 -19.98 -66.91
CA ILE A 233 17.98 -20.96 -66.46
C ILE A 233 18.64 -20.47 -65.16
N ARG A 234 18.96 -19.18 -65.05
CA ARG A 234 19.53 -18.61 -63.83
C ARG A 234 18.53 -18.62 -62.66
N ARG A 235 17.26 -18.26 -62.89
CA ARG A 235 16.21 -18.37 -61.87
C ARG A 235 15.94 -19.81 -61.44
N GLN A 236 15.97 -20.77 -62.37
CA GLN A 236 15.84 -22.18 -62.03
C GLN A 236 17.01 -22.64 -61.16
N ARG A 237 18.24 -22.24 -61.49
CA ARG A 237 19.42 -22.56 -60.68
C ARG A 237 19.38 -21.92 -59.29
N GLU A 238 19.01 -20.63 -59.20
CA GLU A 238 18.85 -19.93 -57.92
C GLU A 238 17.71 -20.54 -57.07
N ALA A 239 16.61 -20.97 -57.70
CA ALA A 239 15.52 -21.65 -57.01
C ALA A 239 15.90 -23.06 -56.53
N GLU A 240 16.68 -23.80 -57.33
CA GLU A 240 17.23 -25.11 -56.93
C GLU A 240 18.22 -24.97 -55.77
N GLU A 241 19.06 -23.91 -55.76
CA GLU A 241 20.01 -23.64 -54.68
C GLU A 241 19.29 -23.24 -53.38
N VAL A 242 18.29 -22.36 -53.45
CA VAL A 242 17.45 -22.03 -52.28
C VAL A 242 16.73 -23.27 -51.77
N LYS A 243 16.20 -24.12 -52.65
CA LYS A 243 15.55 -25.37 -52.24
C LYS A 243 16.54 -26.33 -51.57
N ALA A 244 17.73 -26.52 -52.14
CA ALA A 244 18.76 -27.37 -51.53
C ALA A 244 19.20 -26.85 -50.15
N ASN A 245 19.30 -25.53 -49.97
CA ASN A 245 19.61 -24.93 -48.68
C ASN A 245 18.47 -25.14 -47.66
N ILE A 246 17.21 -25.06 -48.08
CA ILE A 246 16.05 -25.38 -47.23
C ILE A 246 16.07 -26.86 -46.85
N ASP A 247 16.24 -27.77 -47.81
CA ASP A 247 16.27 -29.21 -47.56
C ASP A 247 17.43 -29.59 -46.60
N ALA A 248 18.60 -28.96 -46.75
CA ALA A 248 19.74 -29.15 -45.84
C ALA A 248 19.46 -28.61 -44.43
N PHE A 249 18.81 -27.44 -44.33
CA PHE A 249 18.39 -26.88 -43.06
C PHE A 249 17.37 -27.78 -42.34
N GLU A 250 16.35 -28.25 -43.07
CA GLU A 250 15.33 -29.16 -42.56
C GLU A 250 15.92 -30.51 -42.13
N ALA A 251 16.88 -31.06 -42.88
CA ALA A 251 17.62 -32.26 -42.49
C ALA A 251 18.41 -32.05 -41.19
N SER A 252 19.05 -30.88 -41.01
CA SER A 252 19.77 -30.55 -39.76
C SER A 252 18.81 -30.40 -38.58
N MET A 253 17.63 -29.79 -38.79
CA MET A 253 16.58 -29.70 -37.78
C MET A 253 16.03 -31.07 -37.40
N LYS A 254 15.83 -31.96 -38.38
CA LYS A 254 15.33 -33.33 -38.15
C LYS A 254 16.34 -34.25 -37.47
N ALA A 255 17.64 -34.02 -37.65
CA ALA A 255 18.70 -34.74 -36.95
C ALA A 255 18.90 -34.26 -35.50
N THR A 256 18.50 -33.02 -35.18
CA THR A 256 18.69 -32.41 -33.85
C THR A 256 17.49 -32.62 -32.91
N ILE A 257 16.36 -33.15 -33.42
CA ILE A 257 15.14 -33.43 -32.65
C ILE A 257 14.90 -34.95 -32.62
N PRO A 258 14.90 -35.62 -31.44
CA PRO A 258 14.66 -37.06 -31.36
C PRO A 258 13.20 -37.43 -31.71
N PRO A 259 12.94 -38.59 -32.34
CA PRO A 259 11.59 -38.98 -32.76
C PRO A 259 10.72 -39.42 -31.56
N VAL A 260 9.52 -38.86 -31.45
CA VAL A 260 8.44 -39.44 -30.64
C VAL A 260 7.80 -40.57 -31.44
N SER A 261 8.02 -41.81 -31.02
CA SER A 261 7.35 -43.00 -31.59
C SER A 261 5.88 -43.06 -31.17
N PRO A 262 4.94 -43.39 -32.10
CA PRO A 262 3.55 -43.63 -31.79
C PRO A 262 3.31 -45.14 -31.59
N ALA A 263 3.19 -45.59 -30.35
CA ALA A 263 2.66 -46.92 -30.05
C ALA A 263 2.02 -46.94 -28.65
N ALA A 264 0.68 -47.00 -28.66
CA ALA A 264 -0.24 -47.48 -27.62
C ALA A 264 -1.44 -46.52 -27.49
N LEU A 265 -2.39 -46.68 -28.42
CA LEU A 265 -3.80 -46.45 -28.13
C LEU A 265 -4.26 -47.66 -27.29
N ASP A 266 -4.42 -47.47 -25.99
CA ASP A 266 -5.53 -48.04 -25.23
C ASP A 266 -5.64 -47.35 -23.87
N ASP A 267 -6.86 -47.31 -23.35
CA ASP A 267 -7.36 -46.69 -22.12
C ASP A 267 -7.45 -45.16 -22.03
N ILE A 268 -8.64 -44.67 -22.39
CA ILE A 268 -9.22 -43.43 -21.87
C ILE A 268 -10.12 -43.79 -20.67
N PRO A 269 -9.90 -43.17 -19.49
CA PRO A 269 -11.01 -42.66 -18.71
C PRO A 269 -11.12 -41.15 -18.94
N ARG A 270 -12.27 -40.73 -19.47
CA ARG A 270 -12.64 -39.32 -19.58
C ARG A 270 -12.63 -38.71 -18.18
N VAL A 271 -11.75 -37.75 -17.94
CA VAL A 271 -11.91 -36.78 -16.84
C VAL A 271 -11.61 -35.38 -17.37
N SER A 272 -12.66 -34.58 -17.30
CA SER A 272 -12.77 -33.12 -17.20
C SER A 272 -11.58 -32.25 -17.62
N ARG A 273 -11.88 -31.35 -18.56
CA ARG A 273 -11.20 -30.06 -18.68
C ARG A 273 -11.27 -29.35 -17.33
N ASP A 274 -10.17 -29.30 -16.61
CA ASP A 274 -9.85 -28.26 -15.61
C ASP A 274 -8.41 -28.45 -15.16
N VAL A 275 -7.47 -27.71 -15.75
CA VAL A 275 -6.22 -27.30 -15.09
C VAL A 275 -5.79 -25.94 -15.69
N SER A 276 -6.23 -24.88 -15.02
CA SER A 276 -5.40 -23.68 -14.78
C SER A 276 -4.08 -24.08 -14.13
N VAL A 277 -3.07 -23.20 -14.20
CA VAL A 277 -1.71 -23.31 -13.60
C VAL A 277 -0.72 -23.85 -14.65
N ASP A 278 0.01 -23.04 -15.40
CA ASP A 278 1.15 -22.22 -14.93
C ASP A 278 1.36 -20.95 -15.78
N VAL A 279 0.72 -19.83 -15.41
CA VAL A 279 1.14 -18.48 -15.86
C VAL A 279 1.39 -17.55 -14.65
N GLU A 280 1.15 -18.01 -13.42
CA GLU A 280 1.39 -17.20 -12.21
C GLU A 280 2.82 -17.29 -11.66
N VAL A 281 3.69 -18.18 -12.18
CA VAL A 281 5.08 -18.26 -11.69
C VAL A 281 5.98 -17.17 -12.28
N PHE A 282 5.63 -16.60 -13.43
CA PHE A 282 6.45 -15.54 -14.06
C PHE A 282 6.03 -14.10 -13.72
N ILE A 283 4.88 -13.90 -13.06
CA ILE A 283 4.41 -12.55 -12.66
C ILE A 283 4.68 -12.27 -11.17
N ARG A 284 5.05 -13.28 -10.36
CA ARG A 284 5.36 -13.08 -8.92
C ARG A 284 6.84 -12.93 -8.58
N GLN A 285 7.75 -12.79 -9.54
CA GLN A 285 9.18 -12.62 -9.26
C GLN A 285 9.68 -11.17 -9.13
N ASP A 286 8.82 -10.16 -9.33
CA ASP A 286 9.18 -8.75 -9.11
C ASP A 286 8.26 -8.05 -8.09
N SER A 287 8.06 -8.68 -6.94
CA SER A 287 7.76 -7.90 -5.73
C SER A 287 8.64 -8.33 -4.55
N ALA A 288 9.27 -7.33 -3.95
CA ALA A 288 10.05 -7.35 -2.72
C ALA A 288 11.47 -7.98 -2.76
N LYS A 289 12.41 -7.29 -3.40
CA LYS A 289 13.75 -7.14 -2.79
C LYS A 289 13.66 -6.01 -1.76
N GLN A 290 13.59 -6.39 -0.49
CA GLN A 290 13.86 -5.52 0.65
C GLN A 290 15.22 -4.86 0.43
N LEU A 291 15.25 -3.53 0.33
CA LEU A 291 16.50 -2.79 0.49
C LEU A 291 17.02 -3.01 1.92
N PRO A 292 18.33 -3.21 2.11
CA PRO A 292 18.90 -3.34 3.45
C PRO A 292 18.77 -2.01 4.22
N ASP A 293 18.46 -2.16 5.50
CA ASP A 293 18.27 -1.09 6.48
C ASP A 293 19.56 -0.25 6.64
N PRO A 294 19.55 1.08 6.35
CA PRO A 294 20.77 1.90 6.37
C PRO A 294 21.30 2.20 7.79
N LEU A 295 20.64 1.73 8.85
CA LEU A 295 21.09 1.92 10.23
C LEU A 295 21.96 0.78 10.78
N SER A 296 22.32 -0.21 9.96
CA SER A 296 23.24 -1.29 10.35
C SER A 296 24.73 -0.88 10.34
N VAL A 297 25.06 0.35 9.91
CA VAL A 297 26.45 0.83 9.73
C VAL A 297 26.89 1.84 10.79
N ILE A 298 26.11 2.06 11.85
CA ILE A 298 26.55 2.86 13.00
C ILE A 298 26.60 1.96 14.24
N LYS A 299 27.77 1.36 14.44
CA LYS A 299 28.27 0.85 15.72
C LYS A 299 29.68 1.39 15.94
#